data_AF-F4MMT5-F1
#
_entry.id   AF-F4MMT5-F1
#
_cell.length_a   1.000
_cell.length_b   1.000
_cell.length_c   1.000
_cell.angle_alpha   90.00
_cell.angle_beta   90.00
_cell.angle_gamma   90.00
#
_symmetry.space_group_name_H-M   'P 1'
#
loop_
_entity.id
_entity.type
_entity.pdbx_description
1 polymer ?
#
loop_
_entity_poly.entity_id
_entity_poly.type
_entity_poly.pdbx_seq_one_letter_code
_entity_poly.pdbx_strand_id
1 'polypeptide(L)' 'MEWDPRVPSSNSPYSESYYNSLAVVLQRRDWENPGVTQLNRLAAHPPFASWRNSEEARTDRPSQQLRS' A
#
# COMPACT_ATOMS: atom_id res chain seq x y z
N MET A 1 -23.22 4.03 -17.47
CA MET A 1 -21.93 4.20 -18.17
C MET A 1 -21.71 2.95 -18.99
N GLU A 2 -21.87 3.06 -20.30
CA GLU A 2 -21.67 1.96 -21.25
C GLU A 2 -20.17 1.87 -21.59
N TRP A 3 -19.61 0.66 -21.51
CA TRP A 3 -18.18 0.43 -21.76
C TRP A 3 -17.91 0.49 -23.27
N ASP A 4 -17.03 1.39 -23.72
CA ASP A 4 -16.61 1.51 -25.12
C ASP A 4 -15.31 0.71 -25.36
N PRO A 5 -15.30 -0.29 -26.25
CA PRO A 5 -14.13 -1.13 -26.55
C PRO A 5 -12.96 -0.38 -27.21
N ARG A 6 -13.14 0.89 -27.63
CA ARG A 6 -12.08 1.70 -28.26
C ARG A 6 -11.20 2.45 -27.26
N VAL A 7 -11.57 2.47 -25.97
CA VAL A 7 -10.78 3.13 -24.91
C VAL A 7 -9.57 2.25 -24.56
N PRO A 8 -8.37 2.81 -24.35
CA PRO A 8 -7.20 2.03 -23.96
C PRO A 8 -7.50 1.10 -22.78
N SER A 9 -7.01 -0.15 -22.87
CA SER A 9 -7.26 -1.24 -21.90
C SER A 9 -7.17 -0.83 -20.43
N SER A 10 -6.35 0.18 -20.10
CA SER A 10 -6.20 0.68 -18.73
C SER A 10 -7.45 1.31 -18.11
N ASN A 11 -8.43 1.75 -18.91
CA ASN A 11 -9.71 2.27 -18.41
C ASN A 11 -10.85 1.24 -18.47
N SER A 12 -10.55 -0.01 -18.84
CA SER A 12 -11.52 -1.10 -18.82
C SER A 12 -11.79 -1.57 -17.39
N PRO A 13 -13.05 -1.70 -16.94
CA PRO A 13 -13.38 -2.18 -15.59
C PRO A 13 -12.96 -3.64 -15.31
N TYR A 14 -12.54 -4.36 -16.35
CA TYR A 14 -12.02 -5.72 -16.27
C TYR A 14 -10.49 -5.78 -16.25
N SER A 15 -9.78 -4.66 -16.31
CA SER A 15 -8.32 -4.63 -16.19
C SER A 15 -7.87 -4.36 -14.77
N GLU A 16 -6.80 -5.02 -14.34
CA GLU A 16 -6.18 -4.80 -13.02
C GLU A 16 -5.77 -3.34 -12.82
N SER A 17 -5.33 -2.68 -13.90
CA SER A 17 -4.90 -1.29 -13.86
C SER A 17 -6.05 -0.30 -13.64
N TYR A 18 -7.29 -0.65 -13.97
CA TYR A 18 -8.45 0.20 -13.72
C TYR A 18 -8.70 0.42 -12.24
N TYR A 19 -8.63 -0.65 -11.43
CA TYR A 19 -8.80 -0.56 -9.98
C TYR A 19 -7.67 0.21 -9.29
N ASN A 20 -6.51 0.28 -9.95
CA ASN A 20 -5.37 1.08 -9.50
C ASN A 20 -5.38 2.52 -10.03
N SER A 21 -6.37 2.91 -10.85
CA SER A 21 -6.48 4.27 -11.36
C SER A 21 -6.89 5.27 -10.27
N LEU A 22 -6.33 6.49 -10.33
CA LEU A 22 -6.60 7.53 -9.34
C LEU A 22 -8.10 7.88 -9.23
N ALA A 23 -8.79 7.92 -10.38
CA ALA A 23 -10.23 8.22 -10.42
C ALA A 23 -11.04 7.18 -9.63
N VAL A 24 -10.72 5.89 -9.77
CA VAL A 24 -11.41 4.80 -9.06
C VAL A 24 -11.08 4.83 -7.57
N VAL A 25 -9.82 5.07 -7.19
CA VAL A 25 -9.41 5.16 -5.78
C VAL A 25 -10.11 6.33 -5.08
N LEU A 26 -10.14 7.52 -5.68
CA LEU A 26 -10.76 8.70 -5.07
C LEU A 26 -12.29 8.61 -5.00
N GLN A 27 -12.93 7.94 -5.97
CA GLN A 27 -14.39 7.76 -5.99
C GLN A 27 -14.93 7.05 -4.74
N ARG A 28 -14.11 6.25 -4.05
CA ARG A 28 -14.48 5.52 -2.83
C ARG A 28 -14.69 6.42 -1.61
N ARG A 29 -14.03 7.58 -1.57
CA ARG A 29 -14.08 8.56 -0.47
C ARG A 29 -13.84 7.93 0.90
N ASP A 30 -12.87 7.01 1.01
CA ASP A 30 -12.59 6.29 2.25
C ASP A 30 -12.28 7.24 3.43
N TRP A 31 -11.75 8.44 3.16
CA TRP A 31 -11.50 9.48 4.17
C TRP A 31 -12.77 10.12 4.78
N GLU A 32 -13.93 9.97 4.14
CA GLU A 32 -15.25 10.40 4.65
C GLU A 32 -16.03 9.27 5.31
N ASN A 33 -15.49 8.04 5.31
CA ASN A 33 -16.13 6.87 5.91
C ASN A 33 -15.42 6.50 7.22
N PRO A 34 -15.96 6.83 8.41
CA PRO A 34 -15.33 6.49 9.69
C PRO A 34 -15.26 4.97 9.96
N GLY A 35 -16.02 4.15 9.22
CA GLY A 35 -15.87 2.69 9.24
C GLY A 35 -14.62 2.19 8.51
N VAL A 36 -14.00 3.00 7.66
CA VAL A 36 -12.76 2.70 6.95
C VAL A 36 -11.61 3.48 7.59
N THR A 37 -10.98 2.88 8.60
CA THR A 37 -9.82 3.49 9.30
C THR A 37 -8.48 3.11 8.69
N GLN A 38 -8.45 2.07 7.86
CA GLN A 38 -7.26 1.54 7.19
C GLN A 38 -7.66 0.72 5.96
N LEU A 39 -6.77 0.64 4.98
CA LEU A 39 -6.82 -0.34 3.90
C LEU A 39 -5.45 -1.00 3.80
N ASN A 40 -5.40 -2.33 3.85
CA ASN A 40 -4.17 -3.13 3.72
C ASN A 40 -3.03 -2.74 4.68
N ARG A 41 -3.33 -2.07 5.81
CA ARG A 41 -2.35 -1.74 6.83
C ARG A 41 -2.02 -3.01 7.64
N LEU A 42 -0.73 -3.27 7.82
CA LEU A 42 -0.26 -4.36 8.66
C LEU A 42 -0.52 -4.08 10.15
N ALA A 43 -0.45 -5.11 10.98
CA ALA A 43 -0.58 -4.95 12.42
C ALA A 43 0.48 -3.98 12.97
N ALA A 44 0.12 -3.23 14.00
CA ALA A 44 1.08 -2.42 14.74
C ALA A 44 2.13 -3.32 15.40
N HIS A 45 3.36 -2.83 15.48
CA HIS A 45 4.48 -3.54 16.09
C HIS A 45 5.40 -2.56 16.82
N PRO A 46 6.21 -3.02 17.79
CA PRO A 46 7.34 -2.25 18.31
C PRO A 46 8.36 -1.93 17.20
N PRO A 47 9.27 -0.97 17.40
CA PRO A 47 10.31 -0.68 16.40
C PRO A 47 11.06 -1.94 15.96
N PHE A 48 11.16 -2.16 14.65
CA PHE A 48 11.92 -3.25 14.05
C PHE A 48 13.13 -2.70 13.31
N ALA A 49 14.31 -3.27 13.56
CA ALA A 49 15.54 -2.92 12.85
C ALA A 49 16.02 -4.02 11.88
N SER A 50 15.38 -5.19 11.85
CA SER A 50 15.73 -6.30 10.95
C SER A 50 17.24 -6.67 11.00
N TRP A 51 17.83 -6.72 12.21
CA TRP A 51 19.21 -7.16 12.39
C TRP A 51 19.41 -8.60 11.88
N ARG A 52 20.55 -8.85 11.23
CA ARG A 52 20.96 -10.18 10.76
C ARG A 52 22.12 -10.75 11.57
N ASN A 53 22.60 -9.99 12.55
CA ASN A 53 23.65 -10.35 13.48
C ASN A 53 23.22 -10.00 14.92
N SER A 54 23.48 -10.92 15.85
CA SER A 54 23.05 -10.78 17.25
C SER A 54 23.87 -9.77 18.05
N GLU A 55 25.15 -9.57 17.74
CA GLU A 55 26.00 -8.56 18.39
C GLU A 55 25.58 -7.15 18.01
N GLU A 56 25.24 -6.94 16.73
CA GLU A 56 24.71 -5.67 16.24
C GLU A 56 23.40 -5.31 16.93
N ALA A 57 22.49 -6.28 17.10
CA ALA A 57 21.24 -6.09 17.83
C ALA A 57 21.46 -5.79 19.31
N ARG A 58 22.43 -6.46 19.95
CA ARG A 58 22.74 -6.24 21.37
C ARG A 58 23.31 -4.85 21.63
N THR A 59 24.11 -4.34 20.72
CA THR A 59 24.82 -3.05 20.87
C THR A 59 24.12 -1.88 20.18
N ASP A 60 22.88 -2.09 19.71
CA ASP A 60 22.06 -1.10 19.00
C ASP A 60 22.77 -0.45 17.81
N ARG A 61 23.62 -1.22 17.12
CA ARG A 61 24.26 -0.75 15.89
C ARG A 61 23.21 -0.65 14.78
N PRO A 62 23.29 0.35 13.88
CA PRO A 62 22.39 0.41 12.74
C PRO A 62 22.44 -0.88 11.92
N SER A 63 21.28 -1.48 11.64
CA SER A 63 21.20 -2.62 10.73
C SER A 63 21.53 -2.19 9.30
N GLN A 64 22.29 -3.01 8.57
CA GLN A 64 22.53 -2.78 7.14
C GLN A 64 21.23 -2.77 6.30
N GLN A 65 20.15 -3.31 6.83
CA GLN A 65 18.84 -3.35 6.18
C GLN A 65 17.91 -2.21 6.60
N LEU A 66 18.35 -1.33 7.49
CA LEU A 66 17.57 -0.14 7.85
C LEU A 66 17.50 0.76 6.61
N ARG A 67 16.32 0.87 6.01
CA ARG A 67 16.06 1.75 4.87
C ARG A 67 15.52 3.08 5.38
N SER A 68 16.06 4.18 4.87
CA SER A 68 15.52 5.54 5.07
C SER A 68 14.28 5.78 4.22
#